data_AF-A0A929GQ94-F1
#
_entry.id   AF-A0A929GQ94-F1
#
_cell.length_a   1.000
_cell.length_b   1.000
_cell.length_c   1.000
_cell.angle_alpha   90.00
_cell.angle_beta   90.00
_cell.angle_gamma   90.00
#
_symmetry.space_group_name_H-M   'P 1'
#
loop_
_entity.id
_entity.type
_entity.pdbx_description
1 polymer ?
#
loop_
_entity_poly.entity_id
_entity_poly.type
_entity_poly.pdbx_seq_one_letter_code
_entity_poly.pdbx_strand_id
1 'polypeptide(L)'
;MDKIKAIEILEALASGCSPTTGELLENESILNEREVIRALQMAIDELKRNSNTNSIVEIEEIEINEVLELLKLHSIRPTYSRITGFFLGKRKFKIDEITSNRLYGKYSEIFKRGELMDYFVQYFKDNNYTNRENRKNQPWKEIDFFKKATFNKLSNNAIQQLKDKINEIGIEKTENLSKYITNSRITYARAYESWSEKEIELLTKAIEYTNDLSILTDCFQRGKGSIESYGKKIIYNNQDN
;
A
#
# COMPACT_ATOMS: atom_id res chain seq x y z
N MET A 1 20.21 14.57 16.16
CA MET A 1 18.99 14.35 15.33
C MET A 1 18.07 15.51 15.61
N ASP A 2 17.57 16.21 14.58
CA ASP A 2 16.62 17.31 14.82
C ASP A 2 15.23 16.77 15.21
N LYS A 3 14.43 17.63 15.84
CA LYS A 3 13.10 17.28 16.37
C LYS A 3 12.10 16.86 15.29
N ILE A 4 12.15 17.49 14.11
CA ILE A 4 11.33 17.14 12.95
C ILE A 4 11.72 15.75 12.46
N LYS A 5 13.01 15.46 12.33
CA LYS A 5 13.52 14.14 11.96
C LYS A 5 13.09 13.05 12.95
N ALA A 6 13.07 13.36 14.25
CA ALA A 6 12.58 12.45 15.28
C ALA A 6 11.08 12.14 15.11
N ILE A 7 10.27 13.16 14.87
CA ILE A 7 8.83 13.02 14.60
C ILE A 7 8.60 12.18 13.33
N GLU A 8 9.34 12.44 12.25
CA GLU A 8 9.23 11.67 11.00
C GLU A 8 9.50 10.18 11.20
N ILE A 9 10.53 9.86 12.00
CA ILE A 9 10.87 8.46 12.31
C ILE A 9 9.75 7.81 13.12
N LEU A 10 9.25 8.50 14.15
CA LEU A 10 8.21 7.97 15.02
C LEU A 10 6.86 7.81 14.28
N GLU A 11 6.50 8.73 13.40
CA GLU A 11 5.29 8.65 12.57
C GLU A 11 5.35 7.49 11.59
N ALA A 12 6.52 7.25 10.98
CA ALA A 12 6.72 6.08 10.12
C ALA A 12 6.53 4.79 10.92
N LEU A 13 7.16 4.68 12.09
CA LEU A 13 7.04 3.50 12.96
C LEU A 13 5.59 3.28 13.44
N ALA A 14 4.90 4.34 13.91
CA ALA A 14 3.51 4.27 14.35
C ALA A 14 2.53 3.93 13.21
N SER A 15 2.91 4.24 11.97
CA SER A 15 2.18 3.86 10.76
C SER A 15 2.48 2.44 10.28
N GLY A 16 3.34 1.72 11.00
CA GLY A 16 3.79 0.38 10.62
C GLY A 16 4.73 0.41 9.40
N CYS A 17 5.57 1.44 9.27
CA CYS A 17 6.49 1.61 8.15
C CYS A 17 7.95 1.77 8.62
N SER A 18 8.88 1.27 7.82
CA SER A 18 10.31 1.56 7.96
C SER A 18 10.57 3.05 7.76
N PRO A 19 11.21 3.74 8.71
CA PRO A 19 11.48 5.18 8.60
C PRO A 19 12.55 5.53 7.55
N THR A 20 13.37 4.56 7.12
CA THR A 20 14.45 4.78 6.15
C THR A 20 14.03 4.39 4.72
N THR A 21 13.23 3.33 4.57
CA THR A 21 12.82 2.81 3.25
C THR A 21 11.37 3.12 2.91
N GLY A 22 10.53 3.45 3.89
CA GLY A 22 9.09 3.66 3.71
C GLY A 22 8.29 2.37 3.47
N GLU A 23 8.94 1.21 3.53
CA GLU A 23 8.29 -0.09 3.36
C GLU A 23 7.41 -0.42 4.56
N LEU A 24 6.25 -1.06 4.31
CA LEU A 24 5.39 -1.56 5.38
C LEU A 24 6.12 -2.67 6.14
N LEU A 25 6.12 -2.53 7.46
CA LEU A 25 6.55 -3.55 8.40
C LEU A 25 5.52 -4.69 8.43
N GLU A 26 5.99 -5.90 8.65
CA GLU A 26 5.14 -7.09 8.78
C GLU A 26 4.09 -6.91 9.88
N ASN A 27 2.87 -7.42 9.66
CA ASN A 27 1.77 -7.29 10.63
C ASN A 27 2.10 -7.89 12.01
N GLU A 28 3.01 -8.86 12.08
CA GLU A 28 3.48 -9.50 13.31
C GLU A 28 4.64 -8.76 14.00
N SER A 29 5.11 -7.66 13.40
CA SER A 29 6.12 -6.80 14.01
C SER A 29 5.64 -6.26 15.35
N ILE A 30 6.51 -6.28 16.36
CA ILE A 30 6.25 -5.67 17.68
C ILE A 30 5.85 -4.19 17.56
N LEU A 31 6.27 -3.51 16.49
CA LEU A 31 5.92 -2.11 16.23
C LEU A 31 4.45 -1.92 15.82
N ASN A 32 3.78 -2.99 15.40
CA ASN A 32 2.36 -3.01 15.06
C ASN A 32 1.46 -3.42 16.24
N GLU A 33 2.04 -3.73 17.40
CA GLU A 33 1.27 -3.99 18.61
C GLU A 33 0.56 -2.72 19.08
N ARG A 34 -0.69 -2.87 19.55
CA ARG A 34 -1.55 -1.74 19.89
C ARG A 34 -0.97 -0.83 20.95
N GLU A 35 -0.33 -1.41 21.97
CA GLU A 35 0.30 -0.67 23.07
C GLU A 35 1.55 0.08 22.60
N VAL A 36 2.33 -0.51 21.69
CA VAL A 36 3.51 0.13 21.10
C VAL A 36 3.11 1.29 20.20
N ILE A 37 2.10 1.13 19.34
CA ILE A 37 1.55 2.22 18.51
C ILE A 37 1.04 3.36 19.41
N ARG A 38 0.36 3.05 20.51
CA ARG A 38 -0.11 4.06 21.47
C ARG A 38 1.03 4.84 22.11
N ALA A 39 2.06 4.13 22.57
CA ALA A 39 3.23 4.76 23.16
C ALA A 39 3.97 5.68 22.16
N LEU A 40 4.11 5.24 20.91
CA LEU A 40 4.68 6.04 19.83
C LEU A 40 3.83 7.28 19.54
N GLN A 41 2.50 7.15 19.49
CA GLN A 41 1.60 8.27 19.28
C GLN A 41 1.67 9.29 20.43
N MET A 42 1.75 8.83 21.68
CA MET A 42 1.96 9.72 22.83
C MET A 42 3.28 10.49 22.74
N ALA A 43 4.36 9.83 22.30
CA ALA A 43 5.65 10.48 22.11
C ALA A 43 5.61 11.51 20.97
N ILE A 44 4.91 11.21 19.86
CA ILE A 44 4.68 12.15 18.77
C ILE A 44 3.91 13.37 19.26
N ASP A 45 2.82 13.17 19.99
CA ASP A 45 1.96 14.25 20.49
C ASP A 45 2.72 15.17 21.45
N GLU A 46 3.55 14.61 22.34
CA GLU A 46 4.38 15.39 23.26
C GLU A 46 5.50 16.17 22.55
N LEU A 47 6.11 15.56 21.52
CA LEU A 47 7.07 16.27 20.68
C LEU A 47 6.37 17.39 19.89
N LYS A 48 5.16 17.17 19.35
CA LYS A 48 4.40 18.18 18.61
C LYS A 48 3.86 19.31 19.49
N ARG A 49 3.54 19.03 20.77
CA ARG A 49 3.09 20.03 21.76
C ARG A 49 4.08 21.20 21.93
N ASN A 50 5.37 20.90 21.79
CA ASN A 50 6.45 21.88 21.92
C ASN A 50 6.84 22.54 20.59
N SER A 51 6.05 22.38 19.52
CA SER A 51 6.24 23.03 18.22
C SER A 51 4.97 23.77 17.82
N ASN A 52 4.57 24.74 18.63
CA ASN A 52 3.59 25.74 18.21
C ASN A 52 4.27 26.70 17.22
N THR A 53 4.17 26.40 15.93
CA THR A 53 4.12 27.44 14.90
C THR A 53 2.72 27.39 14.31
N ASN A 54 1.83 28.19 14.89
CA ASN A 54 0.54 28.53 14.30
C ASN A 54 0.78 29.43 13.07
N SER A 55 1.39 28.90 12.02
CA SER A 55 1.23 29.48 10.69
C SER A 55 -0.12 29.03 10.18
N ILE A 56 -1.04 29.97 9.99
CA ILE A 56 -2.29 29.72 9.28
C ILE A 56 -1.89 29.45 7.84
N VAL A 57 -1.86 28.18 7.45
CA VAL A 57 -1.65 27.79 6.06
C VAL A 57 -2.94 28.11 5.30
N GLU A 58 -2.85 29.05 4.37
CA GLU A 58 -3.96 29.44 3.51
C GLU A 58 -3.58 29.17 2.06
N ILE A 59 -4.29 28.21 1.46
CA ILE A 59 -4.16 27.83 0.05
C ILE A 59 -5.57 27.92 -0.54
N GLU A 60 -5.70 28.57 -1.69
CA GLU A 60 -6.99 28.73 -2.34
C GLU A 60 -7.55 27.37 -2.77
N GLU A 61 -8.82 27.12 -2.47
CA GLU A 61 -9.47 25.83 -2.76
C GLU A 61 -9.45 25.50 -4.26
N ILE A 62 -9.54 26.53 -5.12
CA ILE A 62 -9.45 26.36 -6.57
C ILE A 62 -8.11 25.77 -7.01
N GLU A 63 -7.02 26.14 -6.33
CA GLU A 63 -5.68 25.63 -6.64
C GLU A 63 -5.51 24.20 -6.16
N ILE A 64 -6.10 23.85 -5.01
CA ILE A 64 -6.12 22.47 -4.53
C ILE A 64 -6.86 21.58 -5.52
N ASN A 65 -8.04 22.02 -5.97
CA ASN A 65 -8.86 21.29 -6.94
C ASN A 65 -8.16 21.16 -8.31
N GLU A 66 -7.49 22.21 -8.80
CA GLU A 66 -6.71 22.15 -10.04
C GLU A 66 -5.62 21.08 -9.96
N VAL A 67 -4.87 21.02 -8.86
CA VAL A 67 -3.82 20.00 -8.67
C VAL A 67 -4.41 18.61 -8.51
N LEU A 68 -5.54 18.47 -7.82
CA LEU A 68 -6.24 17.19 -7.69
C LEU A 68 -6.65 16.64 -9.06
N GLU A 69 -7.26 17.46 -9.90
CA GLU A 69 -7.69 17.06 -11.25
C GLU A 69 -6.49 16.80 -12.17
N LEU A 70 -5.43 17.61 -12.09
CA LEU A 70 -4.19 17.37 -12.82
C LEU A 70 -3.58 16.01 -12.49
N LEU A 71 -3.50 15.66 -11.20
CA LEU A 71 -2.97 14.35 -10.79
C LEU A 71 -3.88 13.20 -11.26
N LYS A 72 -5.20 13.35 -11.16
CA LYS A 72 -6.18 12.36 -11.63
C LYS A 72 -6.09 12.15 -13.14
N LEU A 73 -5.96 13.22 -13.94
CA LEU A 73 -5.85 13.16 -15.40
C LEU A 73 -4.69 12.26 -15.84
N HIS A 74 -3.57 12.30 -15.11
CA HIS A 74 -2.40 11.47 -15.36
C HIS A 74 -2.41 10.14 -14.60
N SER A 75 -3.57 9.68 -14.13
CA SER A 75 -3.73 8.43 -13.36
C SER A 75 -2.84 8.35 -12.10
N ILE A 76 -2.42 9.51 -11.57
CA ILE A 76 -1.67 9.59 -10.32
C ILE A 76 -2.64 9.82 -9.19
N ARG A 77 -2.67 8.87 -8.26
CA ARG A 77 -3.51 8.99 -7.08
C ARG A 77 -3.08 10.18 -6.20
N PRO A 78 -3.93 11.20 -5.99
CA PRO A 78 -3.62 12.30 -5.08
C PRO A 78 -3.59 11.80 -3.63
N THR A 79 -2.51 12.14 -2.93
CA THR A 79 -2.39 11.93 -1.48
C THR A 79 -1.91 13.23 -0.88
N TYR A 80 -2.19 13.45 0.41
CA TYR A 80 -1.70 14.62 1.14
C TYR A 80 -0.19 14.83 0.91
N SER A 81 0.60 13.75 0.83
CA SER A 81 2.06 13.79 0.65
C SER A 81 2.46 14.14 -0.78
N ARG A 82 1.68 13.69 -1.78
CA ARG A 82 1.89 14.05 -3.18
C ARG A 82 1.61 15.52 -3.41
N ILE A 83 0.52 16.02 -2.86
CA ILE A 83 0.10 17.42 -3.00
C ILE A 83 1.05 18.34 -2.24
N THR A 84 1.43 17.97 -1.01
CA THR A 84 2.49 18.68 -0.26
C THR A 84 3.78 18.75 -1.07
N GLY A 85 4.22 17.62 -1.63
CA GLY A 85 5.43 17.57 -2.44
C GLY A 85 5.35 18.36 -3.75
N PHE A 86 4.15 18.44 -4.34
CA PHE A 86 3.85 19.23 -5.53
C PHE A 86 3.94 20.73 -5.24
N PHE A 87 3.21 21.22 -4.25
CA PHE A 87 3.20 22.65 -3.90
C PHE A 87 4.55 23.16 -3.39
N LEU A 88 5.39 22.28 -2.85
CA LEU A 88 6.77 22.59 -2.46
C LEU A 88 7.79 22.42 -3.59
N GLY A 89 7.42 21.83 -4.73
CA GLY A 89 8.35 21.57 -5.84
C GLY A 89 9.43 20.52 -5.50
N LYS A 90 9.27 19.80 -4.38
CA LYS A 90 10.26 18.84 -3.85
C LYS A 90 10.02 17.42 -4.36
N ARG A 91 8.85 17.15 -4.95
CA ARG A 91 8.50 15.82 -5.45
C ARG A 91 8.79 15.70 -6.93
N LYS A 92 9.73 14.83 -7.28
CA LYS A 92 10.05 14.49 -8.67
C LYS A 92 8.93 13.64 -9.29
N PHE A 93 7.95 14.29 -9.92
CA PHE A 93 7.03 13.62 -10.84
C PHE A 93 7.76 13.30 -12.14
N LYS A 94 7.46 12.16 -12.76
CA LYS A 94 8.06 11.75 -14.05
C LYS A 94 7.34 12.32 -15.28
N ILE A 95 6.36 13.18 -15.05
CA ILE A 95 5.43 13.71 -16.06
C ILE A 95 5.65 15.21 -16.12
N ASP A 96 6.09 15.68 -17.28
CA ASP A 96 6.56 17.07 -17.47
C ASP A 96 5.41 18.07 -17.33
N GLU A 97 4.19 17.72 -17.72
CA GLU A 97 2.99 18.54 -17.57
C GLU A 97 2.68 18.82 -16.10
N ILE A 98 3.06 17.93 -15.18
CA ILE A 98 2.89 18.11 -13.74
C ILE A 98 3.96 19.03 -13.18
N THR A 99 5.23 18.83 -13.56
CA THR A 99 6.34 19.65 -13.06
C THR A 99 6.40 21.03 -13.70
N SER A 100 5.78 21.21 -14.87
CA SER A 100 5.68 22.50 -15.56
C SER A 100 4.43 23.30 -15.19
N ASN A 101 3.54 22.75 -14.36
CA ASN A 101 2.34 23.44 -13.92
C ASN A 101 2.67 24.67 -13.06
N ARG A 102 1.94 25.77 -13.24
CA ARG A 102 2.15 27.06 -12.53
C ARG A 102 2.12 26.95 -11.00
N LEU A 103 1.43 25.95 -10.46
CA LEU A 103 1.27 25.70 -9.03
C LEU A 103 2.40 24.83 -8.46
N TYR A 104 3.19 24.18 -9.32
CA TYR A 104 4.30 23.34 -8.90
C TYR A 104 5.39 24.20 -8.23
N GLY A 105 5.66 23.94 -6.96
CA GLY A 105 6.61 24.74 -6.18
C GLY A 105 6.14 26.13 -5.74
N LYS A 106 4.88 26.51 -6.02
CA LYS A 106 4.33 27.85 -5.70
C LYS A 106 4.54 28.26 -4.24
N TYR A 107 4.51 27.30 -3.33
CA TYR A 107 4.58 27.53 -1.88
C TYR A 107 5.92 27.14 -1.25
N SER A 108 6.93 26.84 -2.06
CA SER A 108 8.25 26.36 -1.59
C SER A 108 8.97 27.32 -0.65
N GLU A 109 8.83 28.63 -0.88
CA GLU A 109 9.44 29.70 -0.07
C GLU A 109 8.50 30.26 1.02
N ILE A 110 7.22 29.87 0.99
CA ILE A 110 6.18 30.43 1.87
C ILE A 110 5.98 29.54 3.10
N PHE A 111 5.97 28.23 2.89
CA PHE A 111 5.57 27.27 3.92
C PHE A 111 6.62 26.17 4.07
N LYS A 112 6.83 25.73 5.31
CA LYS A 112 7.64 24.55 5.58
C LYS A 112 6.84 23.29 5.25
N ARG A 113 7.59 22.22 4.95
CA ARG A 113 6.99 20.92 4.63
C ARG A 113 6.03 20.44 5.72
N GLY A 114 6.38 20.60 6.99
CA GLY A 114 5.53 20.20 8.11
C GLY A 114 4.20 20.94 8.15
N GLU A 115 4.22 22.26 7.93
CA GLU A 115 3.02 23.11 7.94
C GLU A 115 2.04 22.72 6.81
N LEU A 116 2.53 22.57 5.58
CA LEU A 116 1.69 22.04 4.49
C LEU A 116 1.21 20.63 4.79
N MET A 117 2.04 19.83 5.45
CA MET A 117 1.71 18.45 5.70
C MET A 117 0.53 18.34 6.66
N ASP A 118 0.59 19.07 7.77
CA ASP A 118 -0.49 19.12 8.75
C ASP A 118 -1.77 19.70 8.12
N TYR A 119 -1.64 20.77 7.32
CA TYR A 119 -2.75 21.34 6.55
C TYR A 119 -3.42 20.31 5.63
N PHE A 120 -2.67 19.63 4.76
CA PHE A 120 -3.25 18.68 3.81
C PHE A 120 -3.75 17.39 4.48
N VAL A 121 -3.19 16.99 5.63
CA VAL A 121 -3.76 15.91 6.44
C VAL A 121 -5.16 16.30 6.91
N GLN A 122 -5.32 17.53 7.41
CA GLN A 122 -6.61 18.02 7.89
C GLN A 122 -7.60 18.23 6.73
N TYR A 123 -7.18 18.90 5.66
CA TYR A 123 -7.97 19.09 4.44
C TYR A 123 -8.49 17.75 3.88
N PHE A 124 -7.63 16.72 3.82
CA PHE A 124 -8.04 15.39 3.33
C PHE A 124 -9.02 14.67 4.25
N LYS A 125 -8.97 14.93 5.56
CA LYS A 125 -9.94 14.38 6.52
C LYS A 125 -11.28 15.08 6.35
N ASP A 126 -11.28 16.41 6.31
CA ASP A 126 -12.49 17.23 6.24
C ASP A 126 -13.24 17.03 4.93
N ASN A 127 -12.52 16.73 3.84
CA ASN A 127 -13.08 16.49 2.51
C ASN A 127 -13.17 15.00 2.12
N ASN A 128 -13.07 14.07 3.09
CA ASN A 128 -13.21 12.62 2.87
C ASN A 128 -12.26 12.01 1.80
N TYR A 129 -11.13 12.67 1.49
CA TYR A 129 -10.08 12.11 0.64
C TYR A 129 -9.21 11.06 1.34
N THR A 130 -9.27 10.97 2.68
CA THR A 130 -8.58 9.91 3.41
C THR A 130 -9.29 8.57 3.23
N ASN A 131 -8.60 7.64 2.57
CA ASN A 131 -9.05 6.30 2.21
C ASN A 131 -9.28 5.34 3.40
N ARG A 132 -9.58 5.85 4.60
CA ARG A 132 -9.83 5.04 5.80
C ARG A 132 -11.15 4.29 5.70
N GLU A 133 -12.16 4.83 5.03
CA GLU A 133 -13.44 4.13 4.85
C GLU A 133 -13.32 2.91 3.91
N ASN A 134 -12.52 3.01 2.84
CA ASN A 134 -12.20 1.87 1.95
C ASN A 134 -11.33 0.77 2.60
N ARG A 135 -10.70 1.01 3.76
CA ARG A 135 -10.00 -0.04 4.52
C ARG A 135 -10.92 -0.80 5.47
N LYS A 136 -12.02 -0.18 5.92
CA LYS A 136 -13.03 -0.81 6.79
C LYS A 136 -14.03 -1.64 5.97
N ASN A 137 -14.41 -1.19 4.78
CA ASN A 137 -15.29 -1.94 3.88
C ASN A 137 -14.48 -2.75 2.86
N GLN A 138 -13.89 -3.85 3.32
CA GLN A 138 -13.34 -4.89 2.44
C GLN A 138 -14.26 -6.10 2.51
N PRO A 139 -15.44 -6.06 1.86
CA PRO A 139 -16.47 -7.11 2.02
C PRO A 139 -15.94 -8.50 1.65
N TRP A 140 -14.97 -8.60 0.73
CA TRP A 140 -14.27 -9.84 0.41
C TRP A 140 -13.57 -10.50 1.60
N LYS A 141 -13.26 -9.78 2.70
CA LYS A 141 -12.66 -10.39 3.91
C LYS A 141 -13.61 -11.35 4.63
N GLU A 142 -14.92 -11.11 4.51
CA GLU A 142 -15.96 -11.94 5.11
C GLU A 142 -16.14 -13.27 4.38
N ILE A 143 -15.54 -13.44 3.18
CA ILE A 143 -15.55 -14.71 2.47
C ILE A 143 -14.83 -15.77 3.29
N ASP A 144 -15.57 -16.82 3.61
CA ASP A 144 -15.17 -17.94 4.45
C ASP A 144 -14.66 -19.15 3.64
N PHE A 145 -14.54 -19.03 2.31
CA PHE A 145 -14.19 -20.12 1.39
C PHE A 145 -12.99 -20.98 1.83
N PHE A 146 -11.88 -20.33 2.24
CA PHE A 146 -10.66 -21.01 2.72
C PHE A 146 -10.71 -21.43 4.20
N LYS A 147 -11.76 -21.03 4.93
CA LYS A 147 -12.03 -21.43 6.32
C LYS A 147 -12.97 -22.63 6.41
N LYS A 148 -13.68 -22.96 5.32
CA LYS A 148 -14.52 -24.18 5.22
C LYS A 148 -13.67 -25.43 5.29
N ALA A 149 -14.33 -26.58 5.47
CA ALA A 149 -13.66 -27.88 5.37
C ALA A 149 -12.88 -27.98 4.06
N THR A 150 -11.64 -28.44 4.16
CA THR A 150 -10.73 -28.53 3.02
C THR A 150 -11.24 -29.56 2.00
N PHE A 151 -11.23 -29.19 0.73
CA PHE A 151 -11.51 -30.06 -0.40
C PHE A 151 -10.48 -29.82 -1.51
N ASN A 152 -10.15 -30.90 -2.22
CA ASN A 152 -9.36 -30.83 -3.45
C ASN A 152 -9.92 -31.82 -4.47
N LYS A 153 -10.26 -31.32 -5.65
CA LYS A 153 -10.71 -32.09 -6.81
C LYS A 153 -9.69 -32.06 -7.95
N LEU A 154 -8.55 -31.40 -7.76
CA LEU A 154 -7.46 -31.41 -8.75
C LEU A 154 -6.79 -32.78 -8.74
N SER A 155 -6.68 -33.39 -9.92
CA SER A 155 -5.86 -34.59 -10.12
C SER A 155 -4.37 -34.23 -10.07
N ASN A 156 -3.52 -35.22 -9.84
CA ASN A 156 -2.06 -35.02 -9.84
C ASN A 156 -1.56 -34.43 -11.18
N ASN A 157 -2.15 -34.85 -12.30
CA ASN A 157 -1.82 -34.29 -13.61
C ASN A 157 -2.24 -32.81 -13.73
N ALA A 158 -3.43 -32.45 -13.22
CA ALA A 158 -3.87 -31.06 -13.21
C ALA A 158 -2.98 -30.17 -12.31
N ILE A 159 -2.54 -30.69 -11.15
CA ILE A 159 -1.59 -30.03 -10.27
C ILE A 159 -0.26 -29.78 -11.00
N GLN A 160 0.26 -30.80 -11.70
CA GLN A 160 1.52 -30.66 -12.44
C GLN A 160 1.38 -29.64 -13.58
N GLN A 161 0.32 -29.72 -14.38
CA GLN A 161 0.05 -28.74 -15.44
C GLN A 161 -0.07 -27.31 -14.91
N LEU A 162 -0.68 -27.14 -13.73
CA LEU A 162 -0.77 -25.82 -13.09
C LEU A 162 0.61 -25.30 -12.69
N LYS A 163 1.46 -26.15 -12.09
CA LYS A 163 2.85 -25.80 -11.77
C LYS A 163 3.64 -25.41 -13.00
N ASP A 164 3.53 -26.17 -14.08
CA ASP A 164 4.25 -25.92 -15.32
C ASP A 164 3.85 -24.56 -15.92
N LYS A 165 2.54 -24.27 -15.97
CA LYS A 165 2.03 -22.96 -16.42
C LYS A 165 2.47 -21.80 -15.53
N ILE A 166 2.57 -22.00 -14.22
CA ILE A 166 3.09 -20.96 -13.31
C ILE A 166 4.58 -20.74 -13.53
N ASN A 167 5.36 -21.80 -13.77
CA ASN A 167 6.78 -21.69 -14.10
C ASN A 167 7.02 -20.90 -15.40
N GLU A 168 6.16 -21.09 -16.41
CA GLU A 168 6.21 -20.35 -17.68
C GLU A 168 6.00 -18.83 -17.50
N ILE A 169 5.28 -18.39 -16.46
CA ILE A 169 5.10 -16.96 -16.14
C ILE A 169 6.43 -16.35 -15.66
N GLY A 170 7.24 -17.13 -14.93
CA GLY A 170 8.54 -16.70 -14.44
C GLY A 170 8.48 -15.64 -13.32
N ILE A 171 9.64 -15.00 -13.11
CA ILE A 171 9.87 -13.94 -12.12
C ILE A 171 10.36 -12.70 -12.86
N GLU A 172 9.68 -11.58 -12.68
CA GLU A 172 10.03 -10.30 -13.32
C GLU A 172 11.01 -9.51 -12.45
N LYS A 173 10.82 -9.48 -11.13
CA LYS A 173 11.69 -8.71 -10.22
C LYS A 173 12.95 -9.51 -9.87
N THR A 174 14.05 -9.22 -10.53
CA THR A 174 15.34 -9.91 -10.34
C THR A 174 16.43 -9.05 -9.71
N GLU A 175 16.33 -7.72 -9.82
CA GLU A 175 17.36 -6.78 -9.36
C GLU A 175 16.98 -6.03 -8.07
N ASN A 176 17.99 -5.57 -7.32
CA ASN A 176 17.84 -4.73 -6.12
C ASN A 176 16.88 -5.29 -5.05
N LEU A 177 16.87 -6.62 -4.88
CA LEU A 177 16.02 -7.30 -3.90
C LEU A 177 16.51 -7.05 -2.47
N SER A 178 15.59 -6.70 -1.58
CA SER A 178 15.88 -6.63 -0.15
C SER A 178 16.08 -8.04 0.43
N LYS A 179 16.88 -8.17 1.50
CA LYS A 179 17.11 -9.46 2.19
C LYS A 179 15.80 -10.14 2.61
N TYR A 180 14.80 -9.35 2.98
CA TYR A 180 13.47 -9.83 3.32
C TYR A 180 12.79 -10.56 2.15
N ILE A 181 12.81 -9.95 0.95
CA ILE A 181 12.26 -10.57 -0.26
C ILE A 181 13.05 -11.83 -0.62
N THR A 182 14.38 -11.77 -0.56
CA THR A 182 15.24 -12.92 -0.84
C THR A 182 14.94 -14.09 0.09
N ASN A 183 14.77 -13.84 1.40
CA ASN A 183 14.45 -14.87 2.38
C ASN A 183 13.08 -15.51 2.13
N SER A 184 12.05 -14.71 1.86
CA SER A 184 10.72 -15.25 1.50
C SER A 184 10.76 -16.10 0.24
N ARG A 185 11.61 -15.75 -0.74
CA ARG A 185 11.77 -16.51 -1.98
C ARG A 185 12.48 -17.85 -1.82
N ILE A 186 13.12 -18.11 -0.69
CA ILE A 186 13.62 -19.45 -0.35
C ILE A 186 12.44 -20.44 -0.23
N THR A 187 11.32 -19.99 0.35
CA THR A 187 10.13 -20.82 0.55
C THR A 187 9.14 -20.68 -0.60
N TYR A 188 8.97 -19.48 -1.14
CA TYR A 188 7.97 -19.15 -2.15
C TYR A 188 8.63 -18.37 -3.28
N ALA A 189 9.11 -19.06 -4.31
CA ALA A 189 9.96 -18.46 -5.36
C ALA A 189 9.35 -17.21 -6.01
N ARG A 190 8.01 -17.11 -6.08
CA ARG A 190 7.26 -15.98 -6.65
C ARG A 190 6.69 -15.02 -5.59
N ALA A 191 7.27 -15.01 -4.38
CA ALA A 191 6.95 -14.01 -3.36
C ALA A 191 7.23 -12.58 -3.85
N TYR A 192 6.32 -11.66 -3.52
CA TYR A 192 6.33 -10.23 -3.88
C TYR A 192 6.26 -9.90 -5.37
N GLU A 193 6.00 -10.89 -6.23
CA GLU A 193 5.65 -10.64 -7.63
C GLU A 193 4.27 -9.99 -7.73
N SER A 194 4.08 -9.13 -8.73
CA SER A 194 2.74 -8.64 -9.08
C SER A 194 1.89 -9.81 -9.61
N TRP A 195 0.57 -9.76 -9.44
CA TRP A 195 -0.33 -10.75 -10.05
C TRP A 195 -0.56 -10.39 -11.51
N SER A 196 -0.06 -11.20 -12.44
CA SER A 196 -0.30 -11.01 -13.87
C SER A 196 -1.69 -11.53 -14.28
N GLU A 197 -2.23 -11.07 -15.40
CA GLU A 197 -3.54 -11.51 -15.90
C GLU A 197 -3.62 -13.03 -16.05
N LYS A 198 -2.60 -13.64 -16.68
CA LYS A 198 -2.48 -15.09 -16.82
C LYS A 198 -2.50 -15.83 -15.48
N GLU A 199 -1.81 -15.28 -14.48
CA GLU A 199 -1.78 -15.87 -13.14
C GLU A 199 -3.15 -15.78 -12.45
N ILE A 200 -3.85 -14.67 -12.62
CA ILE A 200 -5.20 -14.45 -12.09
C ILE A 200 -6.19 -15.42 -12.72
N GLU A 201 -6.12 -15.64 -14.03
CA GLU A 201 -6.94 -16.64 -14.73
C GLU A 201 -6.70 -18.05 -14.19
N LEU A 202 -5.43 -18.43 -14.00
CA LEU A 202 -5.06 -19.72 -13.42
C LEU A 202 -5.60 -19.87 -11.99
N LEU A 203 -5.50 -18.83 -11.15
CA LEU A 203 -6.01 -18.89 -9.79
C LEU A 203 -7.53 -18.97 -9.76
N THR A 204 -8.21 -18.16 -10.57
CA THR A 204 -9.67 -18.17 -10.74
C THR A 204 -10.17 -19.57 -11.09
N LYS A 205 -9.49 -20.24 -12.03
CA LYS A 205 -9.84 -21.61 -12.38
C LYS A 205 -9.50 -22.60 -11.27
N ALA A 206 -8.35 -22.48 -10.62
CA ALA A 206 -7.93 -23.43 -9.59
C ALA A 206 -8.87 -23.44 -8.37
N ILE A 207 -9.35 -22.28 -7.93
CA ILE A 207 -10.24 -22.17 -6.76
C ILE A 207 -11.63 -22.78 -6.98
N GLU A 208 -12.05 -23.03 -8.22
CA GLU A 208 -13.27 -23.82 -8.51
C GLU A 208 -13.11 -25.30 -8.11
N TYR A 209 -11.87 -25.81 -8.08
CA TYR A 209 -11.57 -27.22 -7.86
C TYR A 209 -10.90 -27.50 -6.50
N THR A 210 -10.40 -26.48 -5.80
CA THR A 210 -9.77 -26.67 -4.49
C THR A 210 -9.87 -25.43 -3.62
N ASN A 211 -10.06 -25.62 -2.31
CA ASN A 211 -9.81 -24.58 -1.31
C ASN A 211 -8.57 -24.91 -0.45
N ASP A 212 -7.78 -25.90 -0.85
CA ASP A 212 -6.56 -26.29 -0.14
C ASP A 212 -5.46 -25.26 -0.40
N LEU A 213 -5.25 -24.38 0.58
CA LEU A 213 -4.20 -23.37 0.54
C LEU A 213 -2.80 -23.96 0.41
N SER A 214 -2.54 -25.18 0.89
CA SER A 214 -1.22 -25.80 0.79
C SER A 214 -0.92 -26.21 -0.65
N ILE A 215 -1.90 -26.82 -1.35
CA ILE A 215 -1.78 -27.16 -2.78
C ILE A 215 -1.64 -25.87 -3.61
N LEU A 216 -2.47 -24.87 -3.36
CA LEU A 216 -2.40 -23.61 -4.09
C LEU A 216 -1.07 -22.87 -3.84
N THR A 217 -0.59 -22.84 -2.60
CA THR A 217 0.71 -22.23 -2.25
C THR A 217 1.86 -22.91 -2.99
N ASP A 218 1.85 -24.24 -3.05
CA ASP A 218 2.86 -25.03 -3.74
C ASP A 218 2.81 -24.83 -5.28
N CYS A 219 1.61 -24.82 -5.86
CA CYS A 219 1.43 -24.58 -7.30
C CYS A 219 1.84 -23.17 -7.73
N PHE A 220 1.37 -22.14 -7.02
CA PHE A 220 1.57 -20.74 -7.39
C PHE A 220 2.89 -20.16 -6.88
N GLN A 221 3.58 -20.89 -5.99
CA GLN A 221 4.85 -20.49 -5.39
C GLN A 221 4.73 -19.14 -4.65
N ARG A 222 3.59 -18.91 -3.99
CA ARG A 222 3.25 -17.70 -3.23
C ARG A 222 2.82 -18.07 -1.81
N GLY A 223 3.10 -17.19 -0.86
CA GLY A 223 2.71 -17.42 0.53
C GLY A 223 1.19 -17.54 0.72
N LYS A 224 0.78 -18.35 1.71
CA LYS A 224 -0.62 -18.67 2.03
C LYS A 224 -1.53 -17.44 2.14
N GLY A 225 -1.09 -16.41 2.87
CA GLY A 225 -1.87 -15.18 3.04
C GLY A 225 -2.09 -14.41 1.74
N SER A 226 -1.16 -14.52 0.77
CA SER A 226 -1.31 -13.91 -0.56
C SER A 226 -2.38 -14.63 -1.37
N ILE A 227 -2.31 -15.97 -1.42
CA ILE A 227 -3.33 -16.81 -2.07
C ILE A 227 -4.70 -16.57 -1.44
N GLU A 228 -4.79 -16.62 -0.11
CA GLU A 228 -6.06 -16.44 0.60
C GLU A 228 -6.67 -15.06 0.32
N SER A 229 -5.87 -14.00 0.45
CA SER A 229 -6.37 -12.64 0.21
C SER A 229 -6.81 -12.43 -1.23
N TYR A 230 -6.07 -12.95 -2.20
CA TYR A 230 -6.38 -12.74 -3.60
C TYR A 230 -7.53 -13.63 -4.08
N GLY A 231 -7.57 -14.89 -3.65
CA GLY A 231 -8.67 -15.81 -3.92
C GLY A 231 -10.00 -15.29 -3.39
N LYS A 232 -10.04 -14.69 -2.18
CA LYS A 232 -11.24 -14.03 -1.66
C LYS A 232 -11.71 -12.88 -2.54
N LYS A 233 -10.79 -12.05 -3.06
CA LYS A 233 -11.15 -10.96 -3.98
C LYS A 233 -11.75 -11.48 -5.28
N ILE A 234 -11.19 -12.55 -5.84
CA ILE A 234 -11.74 -13.19 -7.05
C ILE A 234 -13.16 -13.68 -6.78
N ILE A 235 -13.36 -14.43 -5.70
CA ILE A 235 -14.68 -14.98 -5.35
C ILE A 235 -15.70 -13.86 -5.16
N TYR A 236 -15.33 -12.79 -4.44
CA TYR A 236 -16.19 -11.63 -4.24
C TYR A 236 -16.59 -11.00 -5.58
N ASN A 237 -15.61 -10.69 -6.42
CA ASN A 237 -15.86 -10.04 -7.72
C ASN A 237 -16.67 -10.90 -8.69
N ASN A 238 -16.61 -12.24 -8.55
CA ASN A 238 -17.38 -13.17 -9.37
C ASN A 238 -18.80 -13.40 -8.85
N GLN A 239 -19.14 -12.96 -7.63
CA GLN A 239 -20.51 -13.00 -7.10
C GLN A 239 -21.36 -11.82 -7.58
N ASP A 240 -20.71 -10.72 -7.99
CA ASP A 240 -21.34 -9.47 -8.45
C ASP A 240 -21.53 -9.41 -9.99
N ASN A 241 -21.21 -10.49 -10.73
CA ASN A 241 -21.42 -10.64 -12.18
C ASN A 241 -22.38 -11.80 -12.48
#